data_AF-A0A535H9U2-F1
#
_entry.id   AF-A0A535H9U2-F1
#
_cell.length_a   1.000
_cell.length_b   1.000
_cell.length_c   1.000
_cell.angle_alpha   90.00
_cell.angle_beta   90.00
_cell.angle_gamma   90.00
#
_symmetry.space_group_name_H-M   'P 1'
#
loop_
_entity.id
_entity.type
_entity.pdbx_description
1 polymer ?
#
loop_
_entity_poly.entity_id
_entity_poly.type
_entity_poly.pdbx_seq_one_letter_code
_entity_poly.pdbx_strand_id
1 'polypeptide(L)'
;MSQGVIKIALAMAFAALLPSCFGVQVNSRAVGPVALAYNFPKSTPTATPEPAPSVTVGQAAASQGAVEVRGFHEPGDWAHRNYCGAGATQVLLSAWMSDVPNIETVARMSKLNPNRGEYGVDATNGINAFLNPVVVPALGQARYKAEHVTVLDEVTTRIRQDIVDQQAIMTFGHGVPVMVQTMTRTMPGWNRWNATHMITIFAFDFGHNDPTLDTVTYAETPSPLAGYRGPDFQTISVKALWVAMQAYLREFPADPMNVIS
;
A
#
# COMPACT_ATOMS: atom_id res chain seq x y z
N MET A 1 -28.44 60.02 8.89
CA MET A 1 -29.50 59.16 8.28
C MET A 1 -29.15 59.03 6.80
N SER A 2 -28.66 57.86 6.35
CA SER A 2 -29.39 56.84 5.54
C SER A 2 -29.56 57.27 4.06
N GLN A 3 -29.35 56.52 2.97
CA GLN A 3 -28.87 55.18 2.56
C GLN A 3 -28.88 55.17 1.00
N GLY A 4 -28.18 54.24 0.32
CA GLY A 4 -28.52 53.80 -1.07
C GLY A 4 -27.36 53.77 -2.09
N VAL A 5 -26.37 52.88 -1.98
CA VAL A 5 -26.27 51.55 -2.62
C VAL A 5 -26.18 51.56 -4.17
N ILE A 6 -24.96 51.41 -4.70
CA ILE A 6 -24.70 50.71 -5.97
C ILE A 6 -23.89 49.45 -5.65
N LYS A 7 -24.49 48.30 -5.93
CA LYS A 7 -23.86 46.97 -5.92
C LYS A 7 -23.19 46.75 -7.28
N ILE A 8 -21.94 46.31 -7.29
CA ILE A 8 -21.42 45.20 -8.11
C ILE A 8 -20.11 44.78 -7.43
N ALA A 9 -20.13 43.62 -6.80
CA ALA A 9 -18.97 43.00 -6.18
C ALA A 9 -18.18 42.25 -7.25
N LEU A 10 -16.91 42.62 -7.43
CA LEU A 10 -15.92 41.78 -8.09
C LEU A 10 -15.29 40.90 -7.00
N ALA A 11 -15.81 39.70 -6.82
CA ALA A 11 -15.26 38.73 -5.87
C ALA A 11 -14.03 38.06 -6.50
N MET A 12 -12.84 38.45 -6.03
CA MET A 12 -11.62 37.68 -6.25
C MET A 12 -11.71 36.39 -5.44
N ALA A 13 -11.72 35.24 -6.14
CA ALA A 13 -11.59 33.94 -5.53
C ALA A 13 -10.12 33.71 -5.13
N PHE A 14 -9.79 34.03 -3.87
CA PHE A 14 -8.60 33.50 -3.22
C PHE A 14 -8.89 32.08 -2.73
N ALA A 15 -8.18 31.11 -3.29
CA ALA A 15 -8.11 29.75 -2.77
C ALA A 15 -7.47 29.78 -1.38
N ALA A 16 -8.32 29.72 -0.34
CA ALA A 16 -7.88 29.56 1.03
C ALA A 16 -7.73 28.05 1.33
N LEU A 17 -6.49 27.55 1.25
CA LEU A 17 -6.07 26.37 2.02
C LEU A 17 -6.17 26.75 3.49
N LEU A 18 -7.25 26.35 4.16
CA LEU A 18 -7.41 26.56 5.60
C LEU A 18 -7.05 25.29 6.39
N PRO A 19 -6.29 25.44 7.49
CA PRO A 19 -6.00 24.37 8.44
C PRO A 19 -7.21 24.21 9.39
N SER A 20 -7.81 23.03 9.45
CA SER A 20 -8.93 22.75 10.35
C SER A 20 -8.50 21.91 11.55
N CYS A 21 -8.28 22.60 12.67
CA CYS A 21 -8.37 22.05 14.02
C CYS A 21 -9.84 21.73 14.35
N PHE A 22 -10.14 20.59 14.99
CA PHE A 22 -11.02 20.44 16.16
C PHE A 22 -10.91 18.99 16.66
N GLY A 23 -10.56 18.84 17.92
CA GLY A 23 -10.31 17.55 18.55
C GLY A 23 -11.59 16.78 18.87
N VAL A 24 -11.54 15.47 18.65
CA VAL A 24 -12.34 14.47 19.37
C VAL A 24 -11.37 13.33 19.70
N GLN A 25 -11.13 13.10 20.98
CA GLN A 25 -10.48 11.87 21.46
C GLN A 25 -11.31 10.67 20.98
N VAL A 26 -10.71 9.76 20.22
CA VAL A 26 -11.32 8.48 19.87
C VAL A 26 -10.41 7.36 20.34
N ASN A 27 -11.02 6.47 21.14
CA ASN A 27 -10.44 5.31 21.79
C ASN A 27 -9.53 4.49 20.85
N SER A 28 -8.35 4.13 21.36
CA SER A 28 -7.49 3.10 20.78
C SER A 28 -8.26 1.77 20.70
N ARG A 29 -8.39 1.23 19.50
CA ARG A 29 -8.82 -0.17 19.29
C ARG A 29 -7.60 -1.07 19.39
N ALA A 30 -7.77 -2.24 20.00
CA ALA A 30 -6.68 -3.20 20.20
C ALA A 30 -6.21 -3.80 18.86
N VAL A 31 -4.90 -3.80 18.63
CA VAL A 31 -4.22 -4.50 17.53
C VAL A 31 -4.23 -5.99 17.86
N GLY A 32 -5.16 -6.73 17.28
CA GLY A 32 -5.21 -8.20 17.36
C GLY A 32 -4.54 -8.83 16.14
N PRO A 33 -3.95 -10.03 16.26
CA PRO A 33 -3.59 -10.82 15.09
C PRO A 33 -4.89 -11.22 14.38
N VAL A 34 -5.10 -10.75 13.16
CA VAL A 34 -6.22 -11.20 12.32
C VAL A 34 -5.65 -12.17 11.32
N ALA A 35 -5.93 -13.46 11.55
CA ALA A 35 -5.90 -14.44 10.48
C ALA A 35 -6.89 -13.97 9.41
N LEU A 36 -6.35 -13.68 8.24
CA LEU A 36 -7.05 -13.19 7.07
C LEU A 36 -8.34 -13.95 6.81
N ALA A 37 -9.44 -13.21 6.62
CA ALA A 37 -10.68 -13.73 6.04
C ALA A 37 -10.49 -13.96 4.53
N TYR A 38 -9.57 -14.85 4.14
CA TYR A 38 -9.46 -15.35 2.77
C TYR A 38 -9.54 -16.88 2.81
N ASN A 39 -10.74 -17.38 2.55
CA ASN A 39 -11.03 -18.79 2.51
C ASN A 39 -10.79 -19.32 1.08
N PHE A 40 -9.53 -19.44 0.68
CA PHE A 40 -9.21 -20.28 -0.48
C PHE A 40 -9.37 -21.74 -0.05
N PRO A 41 -10.10 -22.59 -0.80
CA PRO A 41 -10.10 -24.01 -0.52
C PRO A 41 -8.66 -24.52 -0.61
N LYS A 42 -8.13 -24.98 0.53
CA LYS A 42 -6.82 -25.64 0.61
C LYS A 42 -6.82 -26.79 -0.39
N SER A 43 -5.94 -26.75 -1.38
CA SER A 43 -5.72 -27.87 -2.28
C SER A 43 -5.28 -29.08 -1.46
N THR A 44 -6.14 -30.09 -1.39
CA THR A 44 -5.83 -31.38 -0.79
C THR A 44 -4.63 -31.98 -1.54
N PRO A 45 -3.59 -32.50 -0.87
CA PRO A 45 -2.52 -33.20 -1.56
C PRO A 45 -3.09 -34.48 -2.16
N THR A 46 -3.33 -34.48 -3.47
CA THR A 46 -3.66 -35.69 -4.22
C THR A 46 -2.43 -36.59 -4.26
N ALA A 47 -2.66 -37.88 -3.99
CA ALA A 47 -1.66 -38.93 -3.99
C ALA A 47 -0.79 -38.94 -5.27
N THR A 48 0.45 -39.39 -5.12
CA THR A 48 1.48 -39.53 -6.15
C THR A 48 0.92 -40.08 -7.48
N PRO A 49 0.96 -39.31 -8.58
CA PRO A 49 0.69 -39.84 -9.91
C PRO A 49 1.96 -40.47 -10.50
N GLU A 50 1.77 -41.63 -11.14
CA GLU A 50 2.70 -42.33 -12.01
C GLU A 50 3.21 -41.41 -13.15
N PRO A 51 4.47 -41.54 -13.63
CA PRO A 51 5.07 -40.56 -14.53
C PRO A 51 4.45 -40.64 -15.93
N ALA A 52 3.56 -39.68 -16.22
CA ALA A 52 3.08 -39.38 -17.58
C ALA A 52 4.11 -38.51 -18.34
N PRO A 53 4.16 -38.60 -19.69
CA PRO A 53 5.20 -37.98 -20.50
C PRO A 53 5.23 -36.46 -20.36
N SER A 54 6.45 -35.91 -20.27
CA SER A 54 6.72 -34.50 -20.07
C SER A 54 6.28 -33.66 -21.28
N VAL A 55 5.12 -33.03 -21.16
CA VAL A 55 4.79 -31.83 -21.92
C VAL A 55 5.29 -30.65 -21.11
N THR A 56 6.24 -29.88 -21.65
CA THR A 56 6.62 -28.59 -21.08
C THR A 56 5.46 -27.61 -21.30
N VAL A 57 4.46 -27.70 -20.44
CA VAL A 57 3.40 -26.69 -20.32
C VAL A 57 4.08 -25.44 -19.80
N GLY A 58 4.13 -24.38 -20.61
CA GLY A 58 4.55 -23.06 -20.14
C GLY A 58 3.77 -22.76 -18.86
N GLN A 59 4.48 -22.58 -17.75
CA GLN A 59 3.90 -22.45 -16.43
C GLN A 59 2.91 -21.28 -16.47
N ALA A 60 1.60 -21.59 -16.40
CA ALA A 60 0.58 -20.56 -16.42
C ALA A 60 0.84 -19.63 -15.24
N ALA A 61 0.93 -18.32 -15.51
CA ALA A 61 1.17 -17.34 -14.46
C ALA A 61 0.07 -17.47 -13.41
N ALA A 62 0.44 -17.44 -12.13
CA ALA A 62 -0.53 -17.55 -11.04
C ALA A 62 -1.59 -16.44 -11.19
N SER A 63 -2.87 -16.85 -11.24
CA SER A 63 -3.99 -15.93 -11.31
C SER A 63 -4.36 -15.37 -9.94
N GLN A 64 -3.89 -15.98 -8.85
CA GLN A 64 -4.19 -15.58 -7.47
C GLN A 64 -2.96 -15.79 -6.59
N GLY A 65 -2.84 -14.99 -5.54
CA GLY A 65 -1.75 -15.12 -4.56
C GLY A 65 -1.97 -14.24 -3.34
N ALA A 66 -1.36 -14.62 -2.22
CA ALA A 66 -1.39 -13.85 -0.98
C ALA A 66 -0.12 -14.06 -0.14
N VAL A 67 0.25 -13.04 0.62
CA VAL A 67 1.29 -13.05 1.64
C VAL A 67 0.66 -12.69 2.98
N GLU A 68 1.04 -13.40 4.03
CA GLU A 68 0.60 -13.07 5.38
C GLU A 68 1.25 -11.77 5.86
N VAL A 69 0.42 -10.82 6.31
CA VAL A 69 0.86 -9.56 6.91
C VAL A 69 0.03 -9.30 8.17
N ARG A 70 0.59 -8.50 9.09
CA ARG A 70 -0.10 -7.97 10.26
C ARG A 70 -0.56 -6.56 9.99
N GLY A 71 -1.79 -6.25 10.40
CA GLY A 71 -2.32 -4.90 10.34
C GLY A 71 -1.55 -3.95 11.26
N PHE A 72 -1.50 -2.68 10.86
CA PHE A 72 -0.93 -1.62 11.67
C PHE A 72 -1.86 -0.40 11.61
N HIS A 73 -2.03 0.28 12.74
CA HIS A 73 -2.82 1.51 12.82
C HIS A 73 -1.94 2.65 13.30
N GLU A 74 -1.89 3.72 12.52
CA GLU A 74 -1.17 4.94 12.89
C GLU A 74 -1.75 5.53 14.18
N PRO A 75 -0.91 6.13 15.04
CA PRO A 75 -1.39 6.86 16.20
C PRO A 75 -2.43 7.92 15.80
N GLY A 76 -3.50 8.01 16.60
CA GLY A 76 -4.62 8.95 16.39
C GLY A 76 -4.30 10.40 16.78
N ASP A 77 -3.05 10.84 16.61
CA ASP A 77 -2.58 12.17 16.99
C ASP A 77 -2.09 12.98 15.79
N TRP A 78 -1.95 14.29 15.99
CA TRP A 78 -1.56 15.21 14.93
C TRP A 78 -0.14 14.98 14.42
N ALA A 79 0.79 14.48 15.24
CA ALA A 79 2.17 14.26 14.84
C ALA A 79 2.28 13.16 13.77
N HIS A 80 1.40 12.15 13.84
CA HIS A 80 1.44 10.98 12.98
C HIS A 80 0.55 11.06 11.73
N ARG A 81 -0.16 12.16 11.49
CA ARG A 81 -1.13 12.28 10.37
C ARG A 81 -0.57 12.07 8.95
N ASN A 82 0.76 12.14 8.80
CA ASN A 82 1.47 11.97 7.52
C ASN A 82 2.36 10.72 7.53
N TYR A 83 2.06 9.72 8.35
CA TYR A 83 2.90 8.54 8.55
C TYR A 83 2.47 7.33 7.69
N CYS A 84 1.65 7.54 6.65
CA CYS A 84 1.19 6.46 5.77
C CYS A 84 2.32 5.60 5.18
N GLY A 85 3.42 6.20 4.75
CA GLY A 85 4.59 5.46 4.26
C GLY A 85 5.26 4.59 5.33
N ALA A 86 5.43 5.14 6.54
CA ALA A 86 5.97 4.39 7.67
C ALA A 86 5.00 3.30 8.18
N GLY A 87 3.69 3.57 8.14
CA GLY A 87 2.63 2.61 8.44
C GLY A 87 2.64 1.45 7.46
N ALA A 88 2.56 1.73 6.16
CA ALA A 88 2.64 0.74 5.10
C ALA A 88 3.96 -0.06 5.18
N THR A 89 5.08 0.61 5.48
CA THR A 89 6.36 -0.08 5.72
C THR A 89 6.27 -1.07 6.88
N GLN A 90 5.63 -0.75 8.00
CA GLN A 90 5.44 -1.73 9.08
C GLN A 90 4.60 -2.94 8.68
N VAL A 91 3.53 -2.73 7.89
CA VAL A 91 2.73 -3.83 7.35
C VAL A 91 3.60 -4.70 6.43
N LEU A 92 4.38 -4.09 5.53
CA LEU A 92 5.31 -4.80 4.66
C LEU A 92 6.34 -5.61 5.46
N LEU A 93 7.01 -4.99 6.44
CA LEU A 93 8.02 -5.63 7.28
C LEU A 93 7.43 -6.78 8.12
N SER A 94 6.13 -6.76 8.40
CA SER A 94 5.48 -7.81 9.17
C SER A 94 5.44 -9.18 8.47
N ALA A 95 5.58 -9.21 7.14
CA ALA A 95 5.77 -10.47 6.39
C ALA A 95 7.16 -11.07 6.63
N TRP A 96 8.14 -10.22 6.93
CA TRP A 96 9.57 -10.60 7.05
C TRP A 96 10.04 -10.79 8.48
N MET A 97 9.40 -10.11 9.44
CA MET A 97 9.89 -9.96 10.81
C MET A 97 8.78 -10.21 11.84
N SER A 98 9.08 -11.02 12.84
CA SER A 98 8.21 -11.21 14.01
C SER A 98 8.24 -9.98 14.94
N ASP A 99 9.42 -9.39 15.14
CA ASP A 99 9.63 -8.15 15.88
C ASP A 99 9.76 -6.97 14.89
N VAL A 100 8.62 -6.38 14.53
CA VAL A 100 8.57 -5.25 13.59
C VAL A 100 8.98 -3.97 14.32
N PRO A 101 9.94 -3.19 13.78
CA PRO A 101 10.32 -1.91 14.37
C PRO A 101 9.12 -0.98 14.52
N ASN A 102 9.04 -0.26 15.64
CA ASN A 102 7.98 0.71 15.87
C ASN A 102 7.97 1.82 14.80
N ILE A 103 6.81 2.44 14.62
CA ILE A 103 6.56 3.45 13.59
C ILE A 103 7.60 4.59 13.57
N GLU A 104 8.06 5.05 14.74
CA GLU A 104 9.02 6.15 14.83
C GLU A 104 10.43 5.72 14.38
N THR A 105 10.76 4.44 14.60
CA THR A 105 12.01 3.86 14.10
C THR A 105 11.97 3.73 12.60
N VAL A 106 10.84 3.26 12.05
CA VAL A 106 10.62 3.20 10.60
C VAL A 106 10.71 4.59 9.99
N ALA A 107 9.96 5.56 10.52
CA ALA A 107 9.93 6.94 10.04
C ALA A 107 11.32 7.61 10.05
N ARG A 108 12.16 7.34 11.05
CA ARG A 108 13.55 7.83 11.06
C ARG A 108 14.40 7.19 9.96
N MET A 109 14.26 5.89 9.74
CA MET A 109 15.03 5.16 8.74
C MET A 109 14.68 5.59 7.31
N SER A 110 13.42 5.92 7.07
CA SER A 110 12.93 6.47 5.80
C SER A 110 12.96 8.01 5.73
N LYS A 111 13.63 8.68 6.69
CA LYS A 111 13.77 10.15 6.72
C LYS A 111 12.43 10.90 6.57
N LEU A 112 11.36 10.32 7.11
CA LEU A 112 10.02 10.88 7.07
C LEU A 112 10.01 12.28 7.66
N ASN A 113 9.32 13.20 6.98
CA ASN A 113 9.06 14.53 7.50
C ASN A 113 7.59 14.59 7.99
N PRO A 114 7.34 14.78 9.29
CA PRO A 114 5.99 14.78 9.86
C PRO A 114 5.03 15.83 9.27
N ASN A 115 5.53 16.83 8.54
CA ASN A 115 4.71 17.85 7.90
C ASN A 115 4.33 17.54 6.44
N ARG A 116 4.97 16.57 5.79
CA ARG A 116 4.74 16.24 4.38
C ARG A 116 4.68 14.75 4.04
N GLY A 117 5.11 13.87 4.94
CA GLY A 117 5.33 12.45 4.67
C GLY A 117 6.75 12.17 4.15
N GLU A 118 6.89 11.10 3.39
CA GLU A 118 8.14 10.60 2.82
C GLU A 118 8.00 10.32 1.32
N TYR A 119 9.12 10.19 0.63
CA TYR A 119 9.16 9.84 -0.78
C TYR A 119 9.40 8.34 -0.97
N GLY A 120 8.97 7.78 -2.08
CA GLY A 120 9.09 6.36 -2.39
C GLY A 120 10.54 5.86 -2.36
N VAL A 121 11.50 6.69 -2.78
CA VAL A 121 12.94 6.37 -2.68
C VAL A 121 13.39 6.26 -1.22
N ASP A 122 12.97 7.18 -0.37
CA ASP A 122 13.36 7.17 1.04
C ASP A 122 12.68 6.02 1.80
N ALA A 123 11.41 5.72 1.49
CA ALA A 123 10.70 4.54 1.99
C ALA A 123 11.44 3.24 1.62
N THR A 124 11.82 3.07 0.35
CA THR A 124 12.60 1.91 -0.13
C THR A 124 13.94 1.78 0.59
N ASN A 125 14.65 2.90 0.79
CA ASN A 125 15.90 2.88 1.54
C ASN A 125 15.68 2.44 2.99
N GLY A 126 14.62 2.92 3.63
CA GLY A 126 14.22 2.52 4.98
C GLY A 126 13.89 1.03 5.07
N ILE A 127 13.05 0.51 4.15
CA ILE A 127 12.70 -0.91 4.05
C ILE A 127 13.97 -1.78 3.92
N ASN A 128 14.81 -1.46 2.95
CA ASN A 128 16.03 -2.25 2.70
C ASN A 128 17.04 -2.16 3.84
N ALA A 129 17.08 -1.05 4.60
CA ALA A 129 17.95 -0.98 5.76
C ALA A 129 17.57 -2.01 6.84
N PHE A 130 16.29 -2.35 6.97
CA PHE A 130 15.84 -3.42 7.88
C PHE A 130 16.02 -4.81 7.29
N LEU A 131 15.77 -4.99 5.99
CA LEU A 131 15.72 -6.31 5.36
C LEU A 131 17.07 -6.81 4.84
N ASN A 132 17.97 -5.93 4.43
CA ASN A 132 19.26 -6.32 3.84
C ASN A 132 20.08 -7.30 4.69
N PRO A 133 20.14 -7.19 6.03
CA PRO A 133 20.85 -8.18 6.86
C PRO A 133 20.38 -9.63 6.68
N VAL A 134 19.11 -9.84 6.28
CA VAL A 134 18.52 -11.17 6.09
C VAL A 134 18.45 -11.52 4.60
N VAL A 135 18.07 -10.56 3.76
CA VAL A 135 17.79 -10.78 2.34
C VAL A 135 19.08 -10.87 1.51
N VAL A 136 20.03 -9.94 1.69
CA VAL A 136 21.21 -9.85 0.82
C VAL A 136 22.09 -11.12 0.90
N PRO A 137 22.31 -11.75 2.07
CA PRO A 137 23.05 -13.00 2.13
C PRO A 137 22.41 -14.14 1.34
N ALA A 138 21.08 -14.13 1.19
CA ALA A 138 20.32 -15.19 0.52
C ALA A 138 20.07 -14.91 -0.98
N LEU A 139 19.83 -13.65 -1.35
CA LEU A 139 19.49 -13.25 -2.72
C LEU A 139 20.64 -12.57 -3.47
N GLY A 140 21.73 -12.19 -2.78
CA GLY A 140 22.86 -11.46 -3.35
C GLY A 140 22.60 -9.97 -3.64
N GLN A 141 21.38 -9.49 -3.41
CA GLN A 141 20.96 -8.11 -3.65
C GLN A 141 19.83 -7.70 -2.69
N ALA A 142 19.59 -6.39 -2.58
CA ALA A 142 18.42 -5.88 -1.87
C ALA A 142 17.12 -6.36 -2.54
N ARG A 143 16.07 -6.59 -1.74
CA ARG A 143 14.78 -7.07 -2.24
C ARG A 143 14.04 -5.98 -3.00
N TYR A 144 13.81 -4.84 -2.34
CA TYR A 144 12.90 -3.82 -2.85
C TYR A 144 13.61 -2.76 -3.67
N LYS A 145 12.96 -2.33 -4.75
CA LYS A 145 13.35 -1.20 -5.60
C LYS A 145 12.19 -0.24 -5.72
N ALA A 146 12.49 1.06 -5.66
CA ALA A 146 11.55 2.10 -6.02
C ALA A 146 11.54 2.25 -7.55
N GLU A 147 10.35 2.19 -8.16
CA GLU A 147 10.18 2.23 -9.60
C GLU A 147 9.11 3.25 -10.01
N HIS A 148 9.33 3.87 -11.17
CA HIS A 148 8.34 4.71 -11.84
C HIS A 148 7.62 3.88 -12.90
N VAL A 149 6.37 3.52 -12.63
CA VAL A 149 5.56 2.65 -13.47
C VAL A 149 4.38 3.45 -14.03
N THR A 150 4.30 3.55 -15.35
CA THR A 150 3.27 4.32 -16.07
C THR A 150 2.30 3.47 -16.87
N VAL A 151 2.46 2.14 -16.83
CA VAL A 151 1.63 1.17 -17.55
C VAL A 151 0.99 0.20 -16.56
N LEU A 152 -0.31 -0.08 -16.72
CA LEU A 152 -1.05 -0.95 -15.80
C LEU A 152 -0.49 -2.39 -15.77
N ASP A 153 -0.16 -2.94 -16.93
CA ASP A 153 0.37 -4.31 -17.04
C ASP A 153 1.69 -4.47 -16.27
N GLU A 154 2.48 -3.41 -16.17
CA GLU A 154 3.71 -3.39 -15.40
C GLU A 154 3.45 -3.39 -13.87
N VAL A 155 2.37 -2.76 -13.42
CA VAL A 155 1.93 -2.80 -12.01
C VAL A 155 1.43 -4.20 -11.65
N THR A 156 0.53 -4.76 -12.46
CA THR A 156 -0.03 -6.10 -12.19
C THR A 156 1.03 -7.19 -12.31
N THR A 157 2.00 -7.03 -13.21
CA THR A 157 3.16 -7.93 -13.32
C THR A 157 4.01 -7.93 -12.06
N ARG A 158 4.35 -6.76 -11.50
CA ARG A 158 5.12 -6.65 -10.24
C ARG A 158 4.39 -7.26 -9.06
N ILE A 159 3.11 -6.91 -8.89
CA ILE A 159 2.25 -7.49 -7.85
C ILE A 159 2.23 -9.02 -7.95
N ARG A 160 2.02 -9.57 -9.16
CA ARG A 160 2.01 -11.02 -9.37
C ARG A 160 3.37 -11.64 -9.08
N GLN A 161 4.44 -11.12 -9.69
CA GLN A 161 5.79 -11.68 -9.60
C GLN A 161 6.26 -11.77 -8.15
N ASP A 162 5.97 -10.74 -7.35
CA ASP A 162 6.44 -10.66 -5.98
C ASP A 162 5.61 -11.50 -5.03
N ILE A 163 4.28 -11.39 -5.09
CA ILE A 163 3.39 -12.11 -4.17
C ILE A 163 3.52 -13.63 -4.37
N VAL A 164 3.82 -14.12 -5.58
CA VAL A 164 4.05 -15.54 -5.85
C VAL A 164 5.51 -15.89 -6.15
N ASP A 165 6.45 -15.03 -5.75
CA ASP A 165 7.88 -15.23 -5.99
C ASP A 165 8.35 -16.57 -5.44
N GLN A 166 8.64 -17.52 -6.33
CA GLN A 166 9.04 -18.87 -5.97
C GLN A 166 10.39 -18.88 -5.25
N GLN A 167 11.32 -17.99 -5.61
CA GLN A 167 12.60 -17.92 -4.93
C GLN A 167 12.41 -17.43 -3.50
N ALA A 168 11.58 -16.40 -3.28
CA ALA A 168 11.26 -15.92 -1.94
C ALA A 168 10.54 -16.99 -1.12
N ILE A 169 9.55 -17.68 -1.70
CA ILE A 169 8.80 -18.75 -1.02
C ILE A 169 9.74 -19.89 -0.61
N MET A 170 10.64 -20.33 -1.49
CA MET A 170 11.59 -21.40 -1.16
C MET A 170 12.64 -20.98 -0.12
N THR A 171 13.01 -19.70 -0.09
CA THR A 171 14.09 -19.18 0.76
C THR A 171 13.60 -18.72 2.14
N PHE A 172 12.44 -18.08 2.19
CA PHE A 172 11.89 -17.42 3.38
C PHE A 172 10.53 -17.99 3.80
N GLY A 173 9.92 -18.86 3.00
CA GLY A 173 8.64 -19.52 3.32
C GLY A 173 7.39 -18.72 2.93
N HIS A 174 7.55 -17.56 2.30
CA HIS A 174 6.45 -16.68 1.90
C HIS A 174 6.79 -15.87 0.64
N GLY A 175 5.77 -15.35 -0.04
CA GLY A 175 5.94 -14.38 -1.12
C GLY A 175 6.26 -12.97 -0.61
N VAL A 176 6.32 -12.00 -1.51
CA VAL A 176 6.75 -10.63 -1.20
C VAL A 176 5.58 -9.66 -1.37
N PRO A 177 5.18 -8.91 -0.33
CA PRO A 177 4.16 -7.86 -0.46
C PRO A 177 4.75 -6.65 -1.18
N VAL A 178 3.91 -5.94 -1.93
CA VAL A 178 4.30 -4.79 -2.77
C VAL A 178 3.73 -3.51 -2.17
N MET A 179 4.50 -2.42 -2.17
CA MET A 179 3.99 -1.11 -1.73
C MET A 179 3.79 -0.19 -2.93
N VAL A 180 2.69 0.58 -2.95
CA VAL A 180 2.39 1.51 -4.05
C VAL A 180 1.97 2.88 -3.52
N GLN A 181 2.18 3.91 -4.35
CA GLN A 181 1.72 5.27 -4.07
C GLN A 181 0.46 5.62 -4.85
N THR A 182 -0.48 6.27 -4.18
CA THR A 182 -1.82 6.57 -4.68
C THR A 182 -2.31 7.94 -4.24
N MET A 183 -3.36 8.44 -4.91
CA MET A 183 -4.21 9.50 -4.35
C MET A 183 -5.49 8.89 -3.78
N THR A 184 -5.88 9.36 -2.60
CA THR A 184 -6.96 8.73 -1.81
C THR A 184 -8.38 9.03 -2.29
N ARG A 185 -8.59 10.04 -3.15
CA ARG A 185 -9.94 10.52 -3.52
C ARG A 185 -10.89 9.42 -4.00
N THR A 186 -10.36 8.45 -4.74
CA THR A 186 -11.12 7.32 -5.32
C THR A 186 -10.97 6.03 -4.53
N MET A 187 -10.22 6.04 -3.43
CA MET A 187 -9.97 4.85 -2.62
C MET A 187 -11.12 4.62 -1.62
N PRO A 188 -11.51 3.36 -1.37
CA PRO A 188 -12.48 2.99 -0.34
C PRO A 188 -12.13 3.57 1.03
N GLY A 189 -13.13 4.01 1.80
CA GLY A 189 -12.94 4.50 3.18
C GLY A 189 -12.46 5.95 3.33
N TRP A 190 -12.08 6.63 2.25
CA TRP A 190 -11.57 8.01 2.27
C TRP A 190 -12.63 9.10 2.07
N ASN A 191 -13.88 8.75 1.77
CA ASN A 191 -14.98 9.71 1.65
C ASN A 191 -14.68 10.92 0.76
N ARG A 192 -13.96 10.71 -0.36
CA ARG A 192 -13.50 11.74 -1.31
C ARG A 192 -12.43 12.71 -0.77
N TRP A 193 -11.92 12.48 0.44
CA TRP A 193 -10.71 13.13 0.92
C TRP A 193 -9.55 12.77 0.00
N ASN A 194 -8.71 13.75 -0.34
CA ASN A 194 -7.62 13.58 -1.29
C ASN A 194 -6.28 13.97 -0.67
N ALA A 195 -5.45 12.97 -0.45
CA ALA A 195 -4.06 13.09 -0.02
C ALA A 195 -3.20 12.13 -0.85
N THR A 196 -1.90 12.40 -0.91
CA THR A 196 -0.91 11.41 -1.31
C THR A 196 -0.86 10.31 -0.26
N HIS A 197 -0.75 9.06 -0.68
CA HIS A 197 -0.86 7.92 0.21
C HIS A 197 0.02 6.76 -0.24
N MET A 198 0.49 5.97 0.71
CA MET A 198 1.22 4.72 0.46
C MET A 198 0.46 3.56 1.08
N ILE A 199 0.34 2.46 0.34
CA ILE A 199 -0.36 1.26 0.79
C ILE A 199 0.45 0.01 0.49
N THR A 200 0.34 -1.00 1.36
CA THR A 200 0.92 -2.33 1.13
C THR A 200 -0.13 -3.28 0.57
N ILE A 201 0.08 -3.72 -0.67
CA ILE A 201 -0.67 -4.78 -1.33
C ILE A 201 -0.05 -6.13 -0.93
N PHE A 202 -0.87 -7.03 -0.42
CA PHE A 202 -0.42 -8.34 0.04
C PHE A 202 -1.20 -9.50 -0.58
N ALA A 203 -2.26 -9.25 -1.35
CA ALA A 203 -2.95 -10.28 -2.10
C ALA A 203 -3.53 -9.76 -3.42
N PHE A 204 -3.73 -10.65 -4.39
CA PHE A 204 -4.37 -10.35 -5.66
C PHE A 204 -5.25 -11.51 -6.16
N ASP A 205 -6.25 -11.14 -6.97
CA ASP A 205 -7.02 -12.05 -7.80
C ASP A 205 -7.16 -11.45 -9.21
N PHE A 206 -6.40 -12.03 -10.15
CA PHE A 206 -6.36 -11.69 -11.57
C PHE A 206 -6.99 -12.79 -12.44
N GLY A 207 -7.85 -13.64 -11.84
CA GLY A 207 -8.50 -14.73 -12.56
C GLY A 207 -9.47 -14.31 -13.65
N HIS A 208 -9.96 -13.06 -13.60
CA HIS A 208 -10.92 -12.54 -14.58
C HIS A 208 -10.23 -12.00 -15.85
N ASN A 209 -8.94 -11.65 -15.78
CA ASN A 209 -8.20 -10.99 -16.86
C ASN A 209 -8.90 -9.71 -17.35
N ASP A 210 -9.56 -9.02 -16.43
CA ASP A 210 -10.30 -7.78 -16.67
C ASP A 210 -10.04 -6.85 -15.47
N PRO A 211 -9.34 -5.71 -15.64
CA PRO A 211 -9.06 -4.79 -14.55
C PRO A 211 -10.28 -4.29 -13.77
N THR A 212 -11.48 -4.35 -14.35
CA THR A 212 -12.72 -3.96 -13.66
C THR A 212 -13.19 -5.02 -12.65
N LEU A 213 -12.82 -6.29 -12.87
CA LEU A 213 -13.21 -7.45 -12.06
C LEU A 213 -12.06 -7.99 -11.22
N ASP A 214 -10.84 -7.92 -11.76
CA ASP A 214 -9.60 -8.25 -11.07
C ASP A 214 -9.40 -7.34 -9.87
N THR A 215 -8.88 -7.90 -8.77
CA THR A 215 -8.76 -7.19 -7.50
C THR A 215 -7.38 -7.32 -6.88
N VAL A 216 -7.07 -6.35 -6.01
CA VAL A 216 -5.99 -6.46 -5.04
C VAL A 216 -6.53 -6.22 -3.64
N THR A 217 -5.90 -6.83 -2.66
CA THR A 217 -6.12 -6.53 -1.25
C THR A 217 -4.91 -5.83 -0.66
N TYR A 218 -5.17 -4.76 0.08
CA TYR A 218 -4.15 -3.91 0.65
C TYR A 218 -4.49 -3.47 2.07
N ALA A 219 -3.49 -2.99 2.81
CA ALA A 219 -3.64 -2.45 4.15
C ALA A 219 -3.79 -0.92 4.14
N GLU A 220 -4.72 -0.43 4.95
CA GLU A 220 -4.92 0.98 5.28
C GLU A 220 -4.49 1.21 6.73
N THR A 221 -3.42 1.99 6.89
CA THR A 221 -2.85 2.35 8.19
C THR A 221 -3.32 3.68 8.79
N PRO A 222 -3.82 4.67 8.02
CA PRO A 222 -4.08 5.99 8.59
C PRO A 222 -5.19 6.01 9.64
N SER A 223 -5.02 6.90 10.60
CA SER A 223 -6.05 7.19 11.59
C SER A 223 -7.18 8.06 11.00
N PRO A 224 -8.36 8.14 11.66
CA PRO A 224 -9.44 9.04 11.24
C PRO A 224 -9.06 10.51 11.13
N LEU A 225 -7.97 10.93 11.79
CA LEU A 225 -7.45 12.29 11.71
C LEU A 225 -6.85 12.59 10.32
N ALA A 226 -6.29 11.58 9.65
CA ALA A 226 -5.77 11.70 8.29
C ALA A 226 -6.88 11.67 7.22
N GLY A 227 -8.13 11.39 7.60
CA GLY A 227 -9.29 11.36 6.70
C GLY A 227 -9.85 9.97 6.40
N TYR A 228 -9.20 8.90 6.86
CA TYR A 228 -9.63 7.52 6.61
C TYR A 228 -10.60 6.99 7.67
N ARG A 229 -11.73 6.40 7.24
CA ARG A 229 -12.74 5.83 8.15
C ARG A 229 -13.22 4.46 7.67
N GLY A 230 -12.29 3.57 7.33
CA GLY A 230 -12.59 2.20 6.91
C GLY A 230 -11.89 1.14 7.78
N PRO A 231 -12.01 -0.15 7.40
CA PRO A 231 -11.26 -1.26 7.98
C PRO A 231 -9.76 -1.19 7.69
N ASP A 232 -8.94 -1.90 8.48
CA ASP A 232 -7.49 -1.95 8.29
C ASP A 232 -7.07 -2.64 6.98
N PHE A 233 -7.94 -3.48 6.42
CA PHE A 233 -7.73 -4.15 5.13
C PHE A 233 -8.88 -3.87 4.19
N GLN A 234 -8.54 -3.57 2.93
CA GLN A 234 -9.47 -3.22 1.87
C GLN A 234 -9.18 -4.03 0.62
N THR A 235 -10.24 -4.32 -0.14
CA THR A 235 -10.15 -4.88 -1.48
C THR A 235 -10.67 -3.86 -2.48
N ILE A 236 -9.91 -3.64 -3.56
CA ILE A 236 -10.24 -2.69 -4.63
C ILE A 236 -10.02 -3.37 -5.98
N SER A 237 -10.78 -2.97 -7.00
CA SER A 237 -10.50 -3.42 -8.36
C SER A 237 -9.18 -2.85 -8.88
N VAL A 238 -8.48 -3.60 -9.73
CA VAL A 238 -7.23 -3.19 -10.37
C VAL A 238 -7.41 -1.88 -11.14
N LYS A 239 -8.56 -1.68 -11.80
CA LYS A 239 -8.89 -0.43 -12.49
C LYS A 239 -8.98 0.75 -11.52
N ALA A 240 -9.62 0.58 -10.37
CA ALA A 240 -9.76 1.67 -9.41
C ALA A 240 -8.44 1.98 -8.70
N LEU A 241 -7.61 0.96 -8.40
CA LEU A 241 -6.23 1.15 -7.97
C LEU A 241 -5.45 1.95 -9.01
N TRP A 242 -5.53 1.56 -10.27
CA TRP A 242 -4.80 2.22 -11.36
C TRP A 242 -5.16 3.70 -11.50
N VAL A 243 -6.44 4.03 -11.40
CA VAL A 243 -6.91 5.43 -11.39
C VAL A 243 -6.28 6.22 -10.23
N ALA A 244 -6.17 5.61 -9.05
CA ALA A 244 -5.56 6.25 -7.88
C ALA A 244 -4.04 6.45 -8.06
N MET A 245 -3.33 5.49 -8.64
CA MET A 245 -1.90 5.58 -8.95
C MET A 245 -1.61 6.61 -10.05
N GLN A 246 -2.42 6.66 -11.11
CA GLN A 246 -2.29 7.67 -12.16
C GLN A 246 -2.55 9.08 -11.62
N ALA A 247 -3.52 9.22 -10.72
CA ALA A 247 -3.77 10.50 -10.05
C ALA A 247 -2.55 10.94 -9.23
N TYR A 248 -1.85 10.01 -8.58
CA TYR A 248 -0.63 10.31 -7.82
C TYR A 248 0.47 10.88 -8.71
N LEU A 249 0.79 10.19 -9.81
CA LEU A 249 1.82 10.65 -10.75
C LEU A 249 1.51 12.03 -11.36
N ARG A 250 0.22 12.36 -11.54
CA ARG A 250 -0.23 13.64 -12.06
C ARG A 250 -0.20 14.75 -11.00
N GLU A 251 -0.67 14.46 -9.79
CA GLU A 251 -0.88 15.45 -8.73
C GLU A 251 0.39 15.69 -7.89
N PHE A 252 1.32 14.73 -7.87
CA PHE A 252 2.56 14.81 -7.10
C PHE A 252 3.83 14.44 -7.92
N PRO A 253 4.17 15.21 -8.97
CA PRO A 253 5.29 14.90 -9.86
C PRO A 253 6.68 15.02 -9.19
N ALA A 254 6.75 15.58 -7.98
CA ALA A 254 8.01 15.72 -7.23
C ALA A 254 8.56 14.37 -6.73
N ASP A 255 7.70 13.35 -6.63
CA ASP A 255 8.12 11.98 -6.31
C ASP A 255 7.51 10.99 -7.32
N PRO A 256 8.24 10.71 -8.41
CA PRO A 256 7.74 9.87 -9.49
C PRO A 256 7.70 8.38 -9.14
N MET A 257 8.32 7.93 -8.04
CA MET A 257 8.36 6.50 -7.71
C MET A 257 7.04 6.07 -7.11
N ASN A 258 6.27 5.24 -7.82
CA ASN A 258 4.90 4.87 -7.42
C ASN A 258 4.71 3.37 -7.14
N VAL A 259 5.75 2.55 -7.35
CA VAL A 259 5.76 1.13 -7.01
C VAL A 259 7.07 0.78 -6.29
N ILE A 260 6.97 -0.02 -5.25
CA ILE A 260 8.09 -0.54 -4.46
C ILE A 260 7.95 -2.06 -4.39
N SER A 261 8.85 -2.77 -5.10
CA SER A 261 8.80 -4.20 -5.44
C SER A 261 10.20 -4.82 -5.40
#